data_AF-A0A2H1VGM1-F1
#
_entry.id   AF-A0A2H1VGM1-F1
#
_cell.length_a   1.000
_cell.length_b   1.000
_cell.length_c   1.000
_cell.angle_alpha   90.00
_cell.angle_beta   90.00
_cell.angle_gamma   90.00
#
_symmetry.space_group_name_H-M   'P 1'
#
loop_
_entity.id
_entity.type
_entity.pdbx_description
1 polymer ?
#
loop_
_entity_poly.entity_id
_entity_poly.type
_entity_poly.pdbx_seq_one_letter_code
_entity_poly.pdbx_strand_id
1 'polypeptide(L)'
;LCVANLARCRPRVLSARSKMYLWNVLTVAVFYTLPVIQLVVTYQRLLNQSGNQDLCYFNFLCAHPLLVLSDFNHVYSNLGYVLLGLLFLAQVWRRHNTHQNKTAEQKELGIPQHFGLLYAMGIALVSEGLLSAAYHVCPNSMNFQFDTSFMYVTSVLCMVKIYQSRHPDINARAHATFGVLALIIFIGLVGVLNANFYFWIAFTVLHLVTCLVMTFQIYYLGRFKLDGGLVCRAARELVSRPLAAITPTHCGRCVLLIIANLSNWAIAAYGVAQHSRDFASHLLLVLMSNLFLYTLFYIVMKLLNRESIRWYSWVFIALTYSIWFGSSYFYLDQNTNWALTPAQSRQSNRQCSLLQLYDSHDIWHFLSSTAMFFSFNMYLTIDDNLSRTPRSNIMVF
;
A
#
# COMPACT_ATOMS: atom_id res chain seq x y z
N LEU A 1 0.45 -22.13 -17.92
CA LEU A 1 0.97 -20.88 -18.52
C LEU A 1 2.25 -20.52 -17.80
N CYS A 2 3.35 -20.29 -18.53
CA CYS A 2 4.66 -20.01 -17.92
C CYS A 2 5.08 -18.56 -18.16
N VAL A 3 6.00 -18.04 -17.33
CA VAL A 3 6.47 -16.64 -17.39
C VAL A 3 7.11 -16.33 -18.74
N ALA A 4 7.80 -17.30 -19.37
CA ALA A 4 8.34 -17.13 -20.73
C ALA A 4 7.27 -16.70 -21.76
N ASN A 5 6.02 -17.17 -21.62
CA ASN A 5 4.95 -16.81 -22.54
C ASN A 5 4.52 -15.34 -22.41
N LEU A 6 4.77 -14.74 -21.24
CA LEU A 6 4.39 -13.39 -20.85
C LEU A 6 5.58 -12.42 -20.74
N ALA A 7 6.81 -12.87 -20.98
CA ALA A 7 8.04 -12.08 -20.90
C ALA A 7 8.69 -11.99 -22.29
N ARG A 8 7.97 -11.41 -23.24
CA ARG A 8 8.37 -11.23 -24.64
C ARG A 8 9.01 -9.86 -24.90
N CYS A 9 8.81 -8.89 -24.01
CA CYS A 9 9.39 -7.56 -24.16
C CYS A 9 10.90 -7.57 -23.94
N ARG A 10 11.62 -6.79 -24.77
CA ARG A 10 13.07 -6.64 -24.63
C ARG A 10 13.42 -6.03 -23.25
N PRO A 11 14.49 -6.49 -22.57
CA PRO A 11 14.88 -5.98 -21.25
C PRO A 11 15.05 -4.46 -21.17
N ARG A 12 15.53 -3.81 -22.25
CA ARG A 12 15.67 -2.35 -22.34
C ARG A 12 14.32 -1.63 -22.23
N VAL A 13 13.28 -2.15 -22.89
CA VAL A 13 11.92 -1.58 -22.86
C VAL A 13 11.31 -1.76 -21.47
N LEU A 14 11.52 -2.93 -20.86
CA LEU A 14 11.06 -3.23 -19.50
C LEU A 14 11.69 -2.28 -18.47
N SER A 15 12.99 -2.05 -18.58
CA SER A 15 13.74 -1.10 -17.73
C SER A 15 13.25 0.34 -17.93
N ALA A 16 13.05 0.79 -19.17
CA ALA A 16 12.51 2.12 -19.46
C ALA A 16 11.11 2.32 -18.87
N ARG A 17 10.21 1.33 -19.04
CA ARG A 17 8.87 1.34 -18.43
C ARG A 17 8.93 1.38 -16.91
N SER A 18 9.84 0.63 -16.30
CA SER A 18 10.03 0.62 -14.85
C SER A 18 10.55 1.95 -14.32
N LYS A 19 11.47 2.62 -15.03
CA LYS A 19 11.97 3.96 -14.67
C LYS A 19 10.87 5.02 -14.63
N MET A 20 9.81 4.87 -15.43
CA MET A 20 8.67 5.79 -15.39
C MET A 20 7.95 5.76 -14.04
N TYR A 21 7.93 4.64 -13.32
CA TYR A 21 7.39 4.61 -11.95
C TYR A 21 8.17 5.52 -11.02
N LEU A 22 9.51 5.43 -11.06
CA LEU A 22 10.40 6.27 -10.26
C LEU A 22 10.20 7.77 -10.55
N TRP A 23 10.22 8.15 -11.83
CA TRP A 23 10.03 9.55 -12.21
C TRP A 23 8.67 10.10 -11.78
N ASN A 24 7.59 9.33 -11.96
CA ASN A 24 6.26 9.77 -11.54
C ASN A 24 6.16 9.91 -10.00
N VAL A 25 6.71 8.97 -9.20
CA VAL A 25 6.74 9.13 -7.73
C VAL A 25 7.52 10.38 -7.34
N LEU A 26 8.69 10.62 -7.94
CA LEU A 26 9.50 11.79 -7.64
C LEU A 26 8.76 13.09 -7.97
N THR A 27 8.10 13.16 -9.14
CA THR A 27 7.28 14.30 -9.51
C THR A 27 6.16 14.51 -8.49
N VAL A 28 5.39 13.46 -8.16
CA VAL A 28 4.32 13.56 -7.16
C VAL A 28 4.89 14.01 -5.81
N ALA A 29 5.99 13.44 -5.34
CA ALA A 29 6.62 13.79 -4.08
C ALA A 29 7.00 15.28 -4.02
N VAL A 30 7.64 15.82 -5.06
CA VAL A 30 8.05 17.23 -5.09
C VAL A 30 6.82 18.15 -5.11
N PHE A 31 5.89 17.93 -6.04
CA PHE A 31 4.72 18.79 -6.19
C PHE A 31 3.76 18.72 -5.00
N TYR A 32 3.75 17.59 -4.29
CA TYR A 32 2.91 17.40 -3.11
C TYR A 32 3.58 17.94 -1.85
N THR A 33 4.91 17.83 -1.70
CA THR A 33 5.62 18.29 -0.50
C THR A 33 5.71 19.82 -0.39
N LEU A 34 5.89 20.52 -1.51
CA LEU A 34 6.06 21.98 -1.50
C LEU A 34 4.85 22.73 -0.86
N PRO A 35 3.59 22.48 -1.26
CA PRO A 35 2.43 23.10 -0.62
C PRO A 35 2.27 22.71 0.85
N VAL A 36 2.63 21.47 1.22
CA VAL A 36 2.52 20.98 2.60
C VAL A 36 3.41 21.76 3.53
N ILE A 37 4.68 21.95 3.15
CA ILE A 37 5.62 22.75 3.94
C ILE A 37 5.08 24.18 4.09
N GLN A 38 4.59 24.80 3.02
CA GLN A 38 4.01 26.15 3.08
C GLN A 38 2.82 26.21 4.05
N LEU A 39 1.91 25.24 3.97
CA LEU A 39 0.69 25.20 4.77
C LEU A 39 1.01 25.00 6.26
N VAL A 40 1.89 24.04 6.56
CA VAL A 40 2.31 23.72 7.94
C VAL A 40 3.03 24.90 8.59
N VAL A 41 3.95 25.56 7.87
CA VAL A 41 4.62 26.77 8.38
C VAL A 41 3.61 27.89 8.65
N THR A 42 2.58 28.02 7.81
CA THR A 42 1.54 29.03 7.98
C THR A 42 0.68 28.75 9.21
N TYR A 43 0.24 27.51 9.42
CA TYR A 43 -0.51 27.11 10.61
C TYR A 43 0.30 27.23 11.90
N GLN A 44 1.59 26.87 11.89
CA GLN A 44 2.46 27.02 13.05
C GLN A 44 2.62 28.50 13.45
N ARG A 45 2.73 29.40 12.46
CA ARG A 45 2.75 30.86 12.72
C ARG A 45 1.43 31.36 13.27
N LEU A 46 0.30 30.92 12.70
CA LEU A 46 -1.04 31.27 13.18
C LEU A 46 -1.27 30.80 14.62
N LEU A 47 -0.85 29.57 14.95
CA LEU A 47 -0.90 29.02 16.31
C LEU A 47 -0.12 29.90 17.29
N ASN A 48 1.13 30.24 16.94
CA ASN A 48 2.01 31.05 17.80
C ASN A 48 1.52 32.50 17.96
N GLN A 49 0.93 33.10 16.92
CA GLN A 49 0.43 34.48 16.95
C GLN A 49 -0.92 34.59 17.67
N SER A 50 -1.85 33.67 17.40
CA SER A 50 -3.20 33.70 17.98
C SER A 50 -3.26 33.12 19.39
N GLY A 51 -2.31 32.24 19.75
CA GLY A 51 -2.37 31.43 20.96
C GLY A 51 -3.51 30.38 20.94
N ASN A 52 -4.21 30.20 19.82
CA ASN A 52 -5.37 29.33 19.74
C ASN A 52 -4.96 27.86 19.58
N GLN A 53 -4.92 27.15 20.69
CA GLN A 53 -4.60 25.71 20.75
C GLN A 53 -5.66 24.79 20.11
N ASP A 54 -6.80 25.33 19.66
CA ASP A 54 -7.85 24.55 18.98
C ASP A 54 -7.56 24.37 17.47
N LEU A 55 -6.54 25.05 16.94
CA LEU A 55 -6.14 24.95 15.54
C LEU A 55 -5.47 23.60 15.20
N CYS A 56 -4.73 23.04 16.15
CA CYS A 56 -3.94 21.82 15.98
C CYS A 56 -4.33 20.78 17.05
N TYR A 57 -4.62 19.57 16.62
CA TYR A 57 -5.13 18.48 17.45
C TYR A 57 -3.98 17.67 18.08
N PHE A 58 -3.27 18.28 19.03
CA PHE A 58 -2.17 17.63 19.72
C PHE A 58 -2.63 16.73 20.87
N ASN A 59 -1.82 15.72 21.18
CA ASN A 59 -1.88 15.04 22.46
C ASN A 59 -1.19 15.88 23.54
N PHE A 60 -1.88 16.87 24.09
CA PHE A 60 -1.29 17.83 25.04
C PHE A 60 -0.67 17.19 26.30
N LEU A 61 -1.07 15.97 26.67
CA LEU A 61 -0.50 15.25 27.82
C LEU A 61 0.84 14.55 27.50
N CYS A 62 1.20 14.46 26.22
CA CYS A 62 2.45 13.86 25.76
C CYS A 62 3.19 14.75 24.72
N ALA A 63 2.73 15.97 24.47
CA ALA A 63 3.39 16.88 23.54
C ALA A 63 4.65 17.46 24.18
N HIS A 64 5.82 17.13 23.61
CA HIS A 64 7.10 17.65 24.07
C HIS A 64 7.59 18.73 23.11
N PRO A 65 7.57 20.02 23.49
CA PRO A 65 8.04 21.09 22.64
C PRO A 65 9.57 21.09 22.55
N LEU A 66 10.10 21.31 21.34
CA LEU A 66 11.52 21.51 21.10
C LEU A 66 11.73 22.57 20.00
N LEU A 67 12.49 23.61 20.32
CA LEU A 67 12.74 24.75 19.43
C LEU A 67 11.41 25.40 18.95
N VAL A 68 11.11 25.29 17.65
CA VAL A 68 9.93 25.90 17.01
C VAL A 68 8.75 24.90 16.94
N LEU A 69 9.00 23.63 17.25
CA LEU A 69 8.00 22.56 17.18
C LEU A 69 7.31 22.40 18.53
N SER A 70 5.98 22.48 18.51
CA SER A 70 5.14 22.28 19.69
C SER A 70 5.03 20.80 20.10
N ASP A 71 5.24 19.90 19.15
CA ASP A 71 5.07 18.45 19.32
C ASP A 71 6.22 17.67 18.64
N PHE A 72 7.42 17.78 19.21
CA PHE A 72 8.64 17.26 18.59
C PHE A 72 8.66 15.73 18.51
N ASN A 73 8.15 15.03 19.54
CA ASN A 73 8.14 13.57 19.59
C ASN A 73 7.36 12.95 18.41
N HIS A 74 6.18 13.49 18.08
CA HIS A 74 5.37 13.02 16.95
C HIS A 74 6.00 13.30 15.58
N VAL A 75 6.77 14.39 15.47
CA VAL A 75 7.57 14.67 14.27
C VAL A 75 8.76 13.73 14.18
N TYR A 76 9.47 13.49 15.29
CA TYR A 76 10.68 12.69 15.34
C TYR A 76 10.42 11.19 15.15
N SER A 77 9.29 10.68 15.63
CA SER A 77 8.94 9.25 15.48
C SER A 77 8.86 8.79 14.02
N ASN A 78 8.63 9.72 13.10
CA ASN A 78 8.63 9.48 11.65
C ASN A 78 10.00 9.31 11.00
N LEU A 79 11.10 9.60 11.73
CA LEU A 79 12.46 9.44 11.22
C LEU A 79 12.77 8.00 10.78
N GLY A 80 12.12 7.01 11.40
CA GLY A 80 12.24 5.59 11.04
C GLY A 80 11.92 5.31 9.58
N TYR A 81 10.84 5.89 9.04
CA TYR A 81 10.46 5.75 7.63
C TYR A 81 11.54 6.27 6.67
N VAL A 82 12.12 7.43 6.99
CA VAL A 82 13.17 8.06 6.18
C VAL A 82 14.44 7.21 6.19
N LEU A 83 14.93 6.83 7.37
CA LEU A 83 16.17 6.06 7.49
C LEU A 83 16.05 4.66 6.86
N LEU A 84 14.94 3.96 7.13
CA LEU A 84 14.70 2.63 6.56
C LEU A 84 14.41 2.68 5.06
N GLY A 85 13.74 3.73 4.58
CA GLY A 85 13.57 3.99 3.14
C GLY A 85 14.89 4.20 2.42
N LEU A 86 15.79 5.03 2.98
CA LEU A 86 17.14 5.22 2.45
C LEU A 86 17.97 3.93 2.47
N LEU A 87 17.88 3.16 3.55
CA LEU A 87 18.53 1.85 3.65
C LEU A 87 18.03 0.89 2.57
N PHE A 88 16.71 0.83 2.33
CA PHE A 88 16.14 0.02 1.26
C PHE A 88 16.61 0.48 -0.13
N LEU A 89 16.69 1.80 -0.38
CA LEU A 89 17.24 2.34 -1.63
C LEU A 89 18.69 1.91 -1.84
N ALA A 90 19.52 1.91 -0.79
CA ALA A 90 20.90 1.42 -0.86
C ALA A 90 20.96 -0.09 -1.17
N GLN A 91 20.06 -0.90 -0.60
CA GLN A 91 19.94 -2.34 -0.90
C GLN A 91 19.54 -2.58 -2.37
N VAL A 92 18.55 -1.83 -2.87
CA VAL A 92 18.11 -1.89 -4.27
C VAL A 92 19.23 -1.45 -5.21
N TRP A 93 19.98 -0.40 -4.85
CA TRP A 93 21.14 0.08 -5.61
C TRP A 93 22.23 -0.97 -5.73
N ARG A 94 22.62 -1.60 -4.62
CA ARG A 94 23.60 -2.69 -4.63
C ARG A 94 23.14 -3.84 -5.54
N ARG A 95 21.87 -4.26 -5.41
CA ARG A 95 21.29 -5.34 -6.23
C ARG A 95 21.18 -4.95 -7.71
N HIS A 96 20.90 -3.68 -8.01
CA HIS A 96 20.86 -3.14 -9.36
C HIS A 96 22.24 -3.24 -10.03
N ASN A 97 23.29 -2.80 -9.35
CA ASN A 97 24.66 -2.86 -9.85
C ASN A 97 25.11 -4.31 -10.10
N THR A 98 24.83 -5.22 -9.15
CA THR A 98 25.10 -6.66 -9.36
C THR A 98 24.36 -7.22 -10.57
N HIS A 99 23.10 -6.80 -10.80
CA HIS A 99 22.34 -7.24 -11.96
C HIS A 99 22.87 -6.63 -13.28
N GLN A 100 23.37 -5.40 -13.27
CA GLN A 100 23.98 -4.80 -14.46
C GLN A 100 25.21 -5.59 -14.94
N ASN A 101 26.02 -6.09 -14.01
CA ASN A 101 27.22 -6.89 -14.27
C ASN A 101 26.94 -8.32 -14.75
N LYS A 102 25.69 -8.79 -14.75
CA LYS A 102 25.32 -10.11 -15.28
C LYS A 102 25.39 -10.17 -16.81
N THR A 103 25.74 -11.34 -17.34
CA THR A 103 25.70 -11.61 -18.79
C THR A 103 24.27 -11.58 -19.33
N ALA A 104 24.10 -11.50 -20.66
CA ALA A 104 22.78 -11.50 -21.28
C ALA A 104 21.99 -12.79 -20.98
N GLU A 105 22.66 -13.94 -21.04
CA GLU A 105 22.06 -15.25 -20.72
C GLU A 105 21.58 -15.33 -19.27
N GLN A 106 22.38 -14.82 -18.33
CA GLN A 106 22.01 -14.77 -16.92
C GLN A 106 20.82 -13.83 -16.64
N LYS A 107 20.61 -12.82 -17.49
CA LYS A 107 19.47 -11.90 -17.40
C LYS A 107 18.17 -12.53 -17.92
N GLU A 108 18.25 -13.58 -18.74
CA GLU A 108 17.09 -14.33 -19.22
C GLU A 108 16.58 -15.39 -18.21
N LEU A 109 17.36 -15.66 -17.15
CA LEU A 109 16.98 -16.55 -16.05
C LEU A 109 16.17 -15.82 -14.98
N GLY A 110 15.30 -16.57 -14.31
CA GLY A 110 14.47 -16.08 -13.21
C GLY A 110 13.44 -15.03 -13.62
N ILE A 111 12.87 -14.38 -12.60
CA ILE A 111 11.85 -13.35 -12.80
C ILE A 111 12.50 -12.05 -13.32
N PRO A 112 11.96 -11.44 -14.39
CA PRO A 112 12.41 -10.15 -14.88
C PRO A 112 12.43 -9.08 -13.77
N GLN A 113 13.56 -8.37 -13.63
CA GLN A 113 13.75 -7.40 -12.55
C GLN A 113 13.32 -5.99 -12.97
N HIS A 114 12.49 -5.35 -12.15
CA HIS A 114 11.96 -4.01 -12.36
C HIS A 114 12.49 -3.03 -11.31
N PHE A 115 13.76 -2.63 -11.43
CA PHE A 115 14.43 -1.80 -10.44
C PHE A 115 13.80 -0.41 -10.27
N GLY A 116 13.26 0.19 -11.33
CA GLY A 116 12.60 1.50 -11.23
C GLY A 116 11.36 1.49 -10.33
N LEU A 117 10.62 0.37 -10.28
CA LEU A 117 9.49 0.22 -9.34
C LEU A 117 9.99 0.03 -7.90
N LEU A 118 11.07 -0.73 -7.70
CA LEU A 118 11.67 -0.91 -6.38
C LEU A 118 12.23 0.41 -5.83
N TYR A 119 12.91 1.22 -6.66
CA TYR A 119 13.31 2.57 -6.27
C TYR A 119 12.10 3.46 -5.97
N ALA A 120 11.02 3.35 -6.76
CA ALA A 120 9.79 4.10 -6.52
C ALA A 120 9.17 3.76 -5.16
N MET A 121 9.16 2.48 -4.75
CA MET A 121 8.71 2.07 -3.42
C MET A 121 9.57 2.67 -2.30
N GLY A 122 10.90 2.65 -2.45
CA GLY A 122 11.82 3.25 -1.47
C GLY A 122 11.66 4.76 -1.34
N ILE A 123 11.50 5.48 -2.46
CA ILE A 123 11.23 6.92 -2.46
C ILE A 123 9.86 7.20 -1.83
N ALA A 124 8.84 6.40 -2.15
CA ALA A 124 7.52 6.55 -1.54
C ALA A 124 7.57 6.42 -0.01
N LEU A 125 8.36 5.48 0.52
CA LEU A 125 8.55 5.33 1.98
C LEU A 125 9.27 6.53 2.62
N VAL A 126 10.29 7.09 1.95
CA VAL A 126 10.95 8.32 2.43
C VAL A 126 9.97 9.49 2.41
N SER A 127 9.19 9.64 1.34
CA SER A 127 8.18 10.69 1.21
C SER A 127 7.05 10.53 2.24
N GLU A 128 6.63 9.30 2.54
CA GLU A 128 5.68 8.98 3.62
C GLU A 128 6.18 9.53 4.96
N GLY A 129 7.44 9.25 5.32
CA GLY A 129 8.04 9.78 6.55
C GLY A 129 8.13 11.31 6.59
N LEU A 130 8.50 11.96 5.48
CA LEU A 130 8.62 13.42 5.42
C LEU A 130 7.26 14.12 5.53
N LEU A 131 6.24 13.60 4.84
CA LEU A 131 4.91 14.20 4.83
C LEU A 131 4.13 13.90 6.12
N SER A 132 4.30 12.70 6.69
CA SER A 132 3.77 12.37 8.01
C SER A 132 4.38 13.26 9.09
N ALA A 133 5.70 13.43 9.09
CA ALA A 133 6.37 14.36 9.99
C ALA A 133 5.85 15.80 9.84
N ALA A 134 5.59 16.25 8.61
CA ALA A 134 5.02 17.57 8.35
C ALA A 134 3.58 17.71 8.88
N TYR A 135 2.75 16.67 8.77
CA TYR A 135 1.40 16.65 9.35
C TYR A 135 1.42 16.84 10.87
N HIS A 136 2.31 16.13 11.57
CA HIS A 136 2.41 16.19 13.05
C HIS A 136 2.95 17.51 13.60
N VAL A 137 3.44 18.42 12.76
CA VAL A 137 3.74 19.79 13.19
C VAL A 137 2.47 20.54 13.58
N CYS A 138 1.36 20.34 12.87
CA CYS A 138 0.04 20.85 13.23
C CYS A 138 -1.05 19.93 12.64
N PRO A 139 -1.44 18.88 13.40
CA PRO A 139 -2.41 17.90 12.93
C PRO A 139 -3.81 18.52 12.88
N ASN A 140 -4.46 18.42 11.71
CA ASN A 140 -5.84 18.86 11.50
C ASN A 140 -6.46 18.12 10.30
N SER A 141 -7.79 18.26 10.13
CA SER A 141 -8.54 17.58 9.07
C SER A 141 -8.10 17.96 7.65
N MET A 142 -7.64 19.20 7.44
CA MET A 142 -7.17 19.70 6.15
C MET A 142 -5.80 19.13 5.78
N ASN A 143 -4.96 18.84 6.77
CA ASN A 143 -3.62 18.32 6.60
C ASN A 143 -3.54 16.80 6.65
N PHE A 144 -4.60 16.12 7.11
CA PHE A 144 -4.63 14.65 7.27
C PHE A 144 -4.38 13.89 5.96
N GLN A 145 -4.81 14.48 4.83
CA GLN A 145 -4.56 13.90 3.52
C GLN A 145 -3.06 13.78 3.19
N PHE A 146 -2.20 14.60 3.80
CA PHE A 146 -0.76 14.56 3.57
C PHE A 146 -0.10 13.34 4.17
N ASP A 147 -0.56 12.95 5.37
CA ASP A 147 -0.11 11.75 6.08
C ASP A 147 -0.52 10.47 5.33
N THR A 148 -1.78 10.42 4.87
CA THR A 148 -2.38 9.20 4.31
C THR A 148 -2.09 8.97 2.82
N SER A 149 -1.84 10.02 2.02
CA SER A 149 -1.72 9.88 0.56
C SER A 149 -0.53 9.01 0.14
N PHE A 150 0.63 9.17 0.78
CA PHE A 150 1.80 8.36 0.44
C PHE A 150 1.68 6.93 0.97
N MET A 151 0.91 6.69 2.04
CA MET A 151 0.53 5.33 2.44
C MET A 151 -0.28 4.64 1.33
N TYR A 152 -1.22 5.35 0.67
CA TYR A 152 -1.95 4.80 -0.48
C TYR A 152 -1.02 4.51 -1.67
N VAL A 153 -0.12 5.44 -1.99
CA VAL A 153 0.88 5.26 -3.05
C VAL A 153 1.74 4.02 -2.76
N THR A 154 2.29 3.91 -1.55
CA THR A 154 3.09 2.76 -1.11
C THR A 154 2.29 1.45 -1.23
N SER A 155 1.02 1.45 -0.80
CA SER A 155 0.11 0.29 -0.91
C SER A 155 0.00 -0.22 -2.34
N VAL A 156 -0.35 0.68 -3.27
CA VAL A 156 -0.60 0.34 -4.67
C VAL A 156 0.69 -0.06 -5.37
N LEU A 157 1.82 0.63 -5.09
CA LEU A 157 3.11 0.24 -5.65
C LEU A 157 3.53 -1.16 -5.20
N CYS A 158 3.28 -1.52 -3.93
CA CYS A 158 3.50 -2.89 -3.44
C CYS A 158 2.63 -3.91 -4.18
N MET A 159 1.32 -3.65 -4.35
CA MET A 159 0.43 -4.54 -5.11
C MET A 159 0.91 -4.71 -6.56
N VAL A 160 1.27 -3.61 -7.22
CA VAL A 160 1.82 -3.64 -8.58
C VAL A 160 3.13 -4.43 -8.62
N LYS A 161 3.99 -4.32 -7.62
CA LYS A 161 5.25 -5.07 -7.53
C LYS A 161 5.02 -6.57 -7.41
N ILE A 162 4.03 -7.01 -6.65
CA ILE A 162 3.66 -8.43 -6.52
C ILE A 162 3.09 -8.92 -7.86
N TYR A 163 2.19 -8.15 -8.48
CA TYR A 163 1.59 -8.51 -9.77
C TYR A 163 2.62 -8.64 -10.89
N GLN A 164 3.54 -7.67 -10.98
CA GLN A 164 4.62 -7.66 -11.98
C GLN A 164 5.56 -8.87 -11.85
N SER A 165 5.73 -9.47 -10.66
CA SER A 165 6.60 -10.65 -10.50
C SER A 165 6.17 -11.82 -11.39
N ARG A 166 4.87 -11.97 -11.69
CA ARG A 166 4.36 -13.06 -12.56
C ARG A 166 3.80 -12.58 -13.90
N HIS A 167 3.57 -11.28 -14.04
CA HIS A 167 3.00 -10.66 -15.24
C HIS A 167 3.87 -9.49 -15.74
N PRO A 168 5.13 -9.75 -16.17
CA PRO A 168 6.08 -8.68 -16.48
C PRO A 168 5.66 -7.77 -17.65
N ASP A 169 4.98 -8.31 -18.67
CA ASP A 169 4.60 -7.53 -19.86
C ASP A 169 3.16 -7.02 -19.87
N ILE A 170 2.24 -7.71 -19.20
CA ILE A 170 0.78 -7.41 -19.18
C ILE A 170 0.44 -6.34 -18.12
N ASN A 171 1.39 -5.96 -17.28
CA ASN A 171 1.14 -5.02 -16.22
C ASN A 171 0.71 -3.62 -16.70
N ALA A 172 -0.05 -2.92 -15.84
CA ALA A 172 -0.43 -1.52 -16.04
C ALA A 172 0.80 -0.63 -16.33
N ARG A 173 0.62 0.30 -17.27
CA ARG A 173 1.62 1.35 -17.55
C ARG A 173 1.70 2.29 -16.34
N ALA A 174 2.88 2.84 -16.06
CA ALA A 174 3.08 3.76 -14.94
C ALA A 174 2.02 4.88 -14.90
N HIS A 175 1.79 5.57 -16.02
CA HIS A 175 0.78 6.63 -16.10
C HIS A 175 -0.65 6.17 -15.77
N ALA A 176 -1.03 4.93 -16.14
CA ALA A 176 -2.33 4.39 -15.78
C ALA A 176 -2.42 4.12 -14.27
N THR A 177 -1.37 3.53 -13.67
CA THR A 177 -1.29 3.31 -12.23
C THR A 177 -1.37 4.63 -11.46
N PHE A 178 -0.63 5.66 -11.88
CA PHE A 178 -0.69 6.99 -11.25
C PHE A 178 -2.01 7.71 -11.49
N GLY A 179 -2.68 7.46 -12.63
CA GLY A 179 -4.04 7.94 -12.86
C GLY A 179 -5.05 7.31 -11.91
N VAL A 180 -4.96 5.99 -11.67
CA VAL A 180 -5.79 5.31 -10.66
C VAL A 180 -5.48 5.82 -9.25
N LEU A 181 -4.21 6.03 -8.92
CA LEU A 181 -3.82 6.63 -7.64
C LEU A 181 -4.38 8.05 -7.47
N ALA A 182 -4.33 8.88 -8.51
CA ALA A 182 -4.92 10.21 -8.47
C ALA A 182 -6.45 10.14 -8.22
N LEU A 183 -7.14 9.18 -8.85
CA LEU A 183 -8.57 8.94 -8.59
C LEU A 183 -8.83 8.49 -7.15
N ILE A 184 -8.02 7.57 -6.61
CA ILE A 184 -8.12 7.12 -5.21
C ILE A 184 -7.93 8.29 -4.24
N ILE A 185 -6.90 9.12 -4.47
CA ILE A 185 -6.62 10.31 -3.64
C ILE A 185 -7.77 11.32 -3.75
N PHE A 186 -8.34 11.52 -4.95
CA PHE A 186 -9.49 12.39 -5.16
C PHE A 186 -10.76 11.89 -4.44
N ILE A 187 -11.05 10.59 -4.51
CA ILE A 187 -12.15 9.98 -3.75
C ILE A 187 -11.92 10.17 -2.25
N GLY A 188 -10.66 9.99 -1.79
CA GLY A 188 -10.23 10.29 -0.42
C GLY A 188 -10.54 11.73 -0.01
N LEU A 189 -10.17 12.71 -0.82
CA LEU A 189 -10.45 14.14 -0.59
C LEU A 189 -11.96 14.41 -0.45
N VAL A 190 -12.76 13.92 -1.40
CA VAL A 190 -14.22 14.09 -1.39
C VAL A 190 -14.82 13.45 -0.14
N GLY A 191 -14.32 12.28 0.27
CA GLY A 191 -14.77 11.62 1.49
C GLY A 191 -14.41 12.39 2.76
N VAL A 192 -13.22 12.96 2.87
CA VAL A 192 -12.83 13.78 4.03
C VAL A 192 -13.67 15.06 4.12
N LEU A 193 -13.94 15.71 2.99
CA LEU A 193 -14.70 16.97 2.98
C LEU A 193 -16.22 16.77 3.07
N ASN A 194 -16.75 15.68 2.51
CA ASN A 194 -18.19 15.51 2.30
C ASN A 194 -18.65 14.04 2.33
N ALA A 195 -18.34 13.31 3.41
CA ALA A 195 -18.80 11.94 3.66
C ALA A 195 -20.31 11.85 3.97
N ASN A 196 -21.15 12.06 2.96
CA ASN A 196 -22.60 11.85 3.06
C ASN A 196 -22.98 10.38 2.90
N PHE A 197 -24.21 10.03 3.30
CA PHE A 197 -24.77 8.69 3.12
C PHE A 197 -24.71 8.20 1.65
N TYR A 198 -25.05 9.07 0.70
CA TYR A 198 -24.97 8.76 -0.73
C TYR A 198 -23.53 8.48 -1.20
N PHE A 199 -22.55 9.20 -0.65
CA PHE A 199 -21.15 8.98 -0.95
C PHE A 199 -20.70 7.60 -0.47
N TRP A 200 -21.09 7.21 0.76
CA TRP A 200 -20.83 5.87 1.28
C TRP A 200 -21.44 4.77 0.42
N ILE A 201 -22.71 4.89 0.01
CA ILE A 201 -23.32 3.92 -0.91
C ILE A 201 -22.55 3.83 -2.23
N ALA A 202 -22.26 4.98 -2.86
CA ALA A 202 -21.56 5.02 -4.14
C ALA A 202 -20.16 4.41 -4.04
N PHE A 203 -19.42 4.72 -2.96
CA PHE A 203 -18.11 4.14 -2.69
C PHE A 203 -18.18 2.63 -2.45
N THR A 204 -19.14 2.15 -1.64
CA THR A 204 -19.31 0.72 -1.39
C THR A 204 -19.62 -0.04 -2.67
N VAL A 205 -20.51 0.47 -3.53
CA VAL A 205 -20.79 -0.14 -4.85
C VAL A 205 -19.52 -0.16 -5.71
N LEU A 206 -18.79 0.96 -5.78
CA LEU A 206 -17.53 1.04 -6.54
C LEU A 206 -16.48 0.05 -6.03
N HIS A 207 -16.31 -0.07 -4.70
CA HIS A 207 -15.37 -0.98 -4.06
C HIS A 207 -15.72 -2.45 -4.39
N LEU A 208 -16.96 -2.86 -4.18
CA LEU A 208 -17.41 -4.22 -4.45
C LEU A 208 -17.31 -4.60 -5.94
N VAL A 209 -17.70 -3.70 -6.84
CA VAL A 209 -17.58 -3.91 -8.29
C VAL A 209 -16.10 -4.03 -8.69
N THR A 210 -15.22 -3.18 -8.13
CA THR A 210 -13.79 -3.25 -8.41
C THR A 210 -13.18 -4.57 -7.93
N CYS A 211 -13.51 -5.02 -6.72
CA CYS A 211 -13.08 -6.33 -6.21
C CYS A 211 -13.56 -7.49 -7.09
N LEU A 212 -14.81 -7.44 -7.57
CA LEU A 212 -15.37 -8.45 -8.46
C LEU A 212 -14.63 -8.47 -9.81
N VAL A 213 -14.41 -7.32 -10.43
CA VAL A 213 -13.67 -7.21 -11.70
C VAL A 213 -12.24 -7.71 -11.54
N MET A 214 -11.55 -7.30 -10.47
CA MET A 214 -10.19 -7.75 -10.18
C MET A 214 -10.13 -9.25 -9.93
N THR A 215 -11.13 -9.82 -9.26
CA THR A 215 -11.24 -11.28 -9.03
C THR A 215 -11.28 -12.04 -10.35
N PHE A 216 -12.12 -11.62 -11.30
CA PHE A 216 -12.18 -12.24 -12.62
C PHE A 216 -10.88 -12.05 -13.40
N GLN A 217 -10.26 -10.87 -13.34
CA GLN A 217 -8.98 -10.62 -13.99
C GLN A 217 -7.86 -11.53 -13.44
N ILE A 218 -7.79 -11.72 -12.12
CA ILE A 218 -6.79 -12.61 -11.49
C ILE A 218 -7.08 -14.08 -11.82
N TYR A 219 -8.35 -14.52 -11.72
CA TYR A 219 -8.73 -15.91 -11.99
C TYR A 219 -8.39 -16.36 -13.41
N TYR A 220 -8.70 -15.51 -14.40
CA TYR A 220 -8.45 -15.78 -15.82
C TYR A 220 -7.13 -15.21 -16.35
N LEU A 221 -6.18 -14.87 -15.48
CA LEU A 221 -4.83 -14.41 -15.85
C LEU A 221 -4.83 -13.23 -16.84
N GLY A 222 -5.72 -12.26 -16.64
CA GLY A 222 -5.83 -11.05 -17.45
C GLY A 222 -6.48 -11.26 -18.84
N ARG A 223 -6.96 -12.46 -19.16
CA ARG A 223 -7.63 -12.75 -20.44
C ARG A 223 -9.12 -12.44 -20.45
N PHE A 224 -9.66 -12.06 -19.29
CA PHE A 224 -11.08 -11.77 -19.14
C PHE A 224 -11.42 -10.41 -19.77
N LYS A 225 -12.37 -10.42 -20.72
CA LYS A 225 -12.98 -9.22 -21.29
C LYS A 225 -14.46 -9.22 -20.96
N LEU A 226 -14.94 -8.10 -20.43
CA LEU A 226 -16.35 -7.86 -20.15
C LEU A 226 -17.05 -7.52 -21.48
N ASP A 227 -17.58 -8.54 -22.15
CA ASP A 227 -18.43 -8.37 -23.33
C ASP A 227 -19.92 -8.44 -22.92
N GLY A 228 -20.79 -7.66 -23.57
CA GLY A 228 -22.24 -7.64 -23.26
C GLY A 228 -22.95 -9.00 -23.42
N GLY A 229 -22.36 -9.94 -24.17
CA GLY A 229 -22.85 -11.32 -24.29
C GLY A 229 -22.42 -12.27 -23.17
N LEU A 230 -21.57 -11.82 -22.23
CA LEU A 230 -21.01 -12.67 -21.16
C LEU A 230 -22.11 -13.22 -20.24
N VAL A 231 -23.08 -12.39 -19.84
CA VAL A 231 -24.17 -12.80 -18.95
C VAL A 231 -25.06 -13.85 -19.63
N CYS A 232 -25.37 -13.67 -20.92
CA CYS A 232 -26.13 -14.64 -21.69
C CYS A 232 -25.37 -15.95 -21.90
N ARG A 233 -24.04 -15.91 -22.10
CA ARG A 233 -23.20 -17.11 -22.22
C ARG A 233 -23.10 -17.86 -20.89
N ALA A 234 -22.86 -17.14 -19.79
CA ALA A 234 -22.79 -17.72 -18.45
C ALA A 234 -24.13 -18.35 -18.03
N ALA A 235 -25.25 -17.68 -18.31
CA ALA A 235 -26.58 -18.23 -18.06
C ALA A 235 -26.83 -19.50 -18.90
N ARG A 236 -26.43 -19.51 -20.17
CA ARG A 236 -26.56 -20.67 -21.06
C ARG A 236 -25.67 -21.85 -20.62
N GLU A 237 -24.45 -21.60 -20.18
CA GLU A 237 -23.55 -22.62 -19.61
C GLU A 237 -24.09 -23.18 -18.29
N LEU A 238 -24.61 -22.32 -17.40
CA LEU A 238 -25.19 -22.75 -16.13
C LEU A 238 -26.44 -23.62 -16.33
N VAL A 239 -27.29 -23.28 -17.31
CA VAL A 239 -28.49 -24.06 -17.66
C VAL A 239 -28.14 -25.37 -18.37
N SER A 240 -27.12 -25.38 -19.24
CA SER A 240 -26.77 -26.58 -20.02
C SER A 240 -25.87 -27.56 -19.29
N ARG A 241 -24.98 -27.10 -18.40
CA ARG A 241 -24.04 -27.94 -17.64
C ARG A 241 -23.77 -27.39 -16.24
N PRO A 242 -24.73 -27.51 -15.29
CA PRO A 242 -24.62 -26.91 -13.96
C PRO A 242 -23.42 -27.43 -13.17
N LEU A 243 -23.13 -28.74 -13.23
CA LEU A 243 -22.00 -29.34 -12.52
C LEU A 243 -20.64 -28.87 -13.06
N ALA A 244 -20.49 -28.74 -14.38
CA ALA A 244 -19.25 -28.27 -15.00
C ALA A 244 -19.01 -26.77 -14.82
N ALA A 245 -20.09 -25.98 -14.73
CA ALA A 245 -20.03 -24.54 -14.45
C ALA A 245 -19.62 -24.24 -13.00
N ILE A 246 -19.96 -25.14 -12.06
CA ILE A 246 -19.65 -24.98 -10.63
C ILE A 246 -18.26 -25.54 -10.28
N THR A 247 -17.74 -26.53 -11.03
CA THR A 247 -16.40 -27.07 -10.79
C THR A 247 -15.30 -26.07 -11.21
N PRO A 248 -14.52 -25.51 -10.27
CA PRO A 248 -13.50 -24.53 -10.61
C PRO A 248 -12.33 -25.20 -11.34
N THR A 249 -11.90 -24.60 -12.46
CA THR A 249 -10.74 -25.09 -13.25
C THR A 249 -9.42 -25.01 -12.47
N HIS A 250 -9.33 -24.08 -11.51
CA HIS A 250 -8.19 -23.90 -10.62
C HIS A 250 -8.65 -23.77 -9.16
N CYS A 251 -8.87 -24.90 -8.47
CA CYS A 251 -9.39 -24.95 -7.09
C CYS A 251 -8.62 -24.05 -6.11
N GLY A 252 -7.28 -24.11 -6.11
CA GLY A 252 -6.46 -23.32 -5.17
C GLY A 252 -6.63 -21.81 -5.34
N ARG A 253 -6.70 -21.31 -6.59
CA ARG A 253 -6.95 -19.89 -6.86
C ARG A 253 -8.38 -19.49 -6.50
N CYS A 254 -9.35 -20.35 -6.80
CA CYS A 254 -10.76 -20.11 -6.50
C CYS A 254 -10.99 -19.90 -5.01
N VAL A 255 -10.48 -20.80 -4.16
CA VAL A 255 -10.65 -20.73 -2.70
C VAL A 255 -10.04 -19.44 -2.14
N LEU A 256 -8.82 -19.08 -2.55
CA LEU A 256 -8.16 -17.87 -2.06
C LEU A 256 -8.89 -16.59 -2.50
N LEU A 257 -9.43 -16.56 -3.72
CA LEU A 257 -10.21 -15.43 -4.21
C LEU A 257 -11.57 -15.31 -3.50
N ILE A 258 -12.21 -16.43 -3.14
CA ILE A 258 -13.42 -16.41 -2.31
C ILE A 258 -13.12 -15.79 -0.94
N ILE A 259 -12.04 -16.23 -0.28
CA ILE A 259 -11.60 -15.66 1.00
C ILE A 259 -11.36 -14.15 0.85
N ALA A 260 -10.66 -13.73 -0.21
CA ALA A 260 -10.38 -12.31 -0.45
C ALA A 260 -11.66 -11.49 -0.67
N ASN A 261 -12.67 -12.02 -1.38
CA ASN A 261 -13.96 -11.34 -1.55
C ASN A 261 -14.74 -11.27 -0.24
N LEU A 262 -14.81 -12.36 0.54
CA LEU A 262 -15.45 -12.36 1.85
C LEU A 262 -14.83 -11.33 2.79
N SER A 263 -13.50 -11.21 2.81
CA SER A 263 -12.82 -10.17 3.58
C SER A 263 -13.16 -8.75 3.10
N ASN A 264 -13.23 -8.52 1.79
CA ASN A 264 -13.63 -7.21 1.25
C ASN A 264 -15.10 -6.88 1.57
N TRP A 265 -16.00 -7.87 1.54
CA TRP A 265 -17.40 -7.69 1.93
C TRP A 265 -17.54 -7.35 3.41
N ALA A 266 -16.74 -7.99 4.27
CA ALA A 266 -16.72 -7.66 5.70
C ALA A 266 -16.22 -6.22 5.94
N ILE A 267 -15.17 -5.78 5.25
CA ILE A 267 -14.67 -4.39 5.36
C ILE A 267 -15.71 -3.40 4.83
N ALA A 268 -16.36 -3.70 3.71
CA ALA A 268 -17.41 -2.86 3.15
C ALA A 268 -18.60 -2.73 4.12
N ALA A 269 -19.03 -3.84 4.72
CA ALA A 269 -20.08 -3.85 5.74
C ALA A 269 -19.68 -3.04 6.98
N TYR A 270 -18.43 -3.14 7.43
CA TYR A 270 -17.91 -2.34 8.54
C TYR A 270 -17.93 -0.82 8.21
N GLY A 271 -17.53 -0.43 7.00
CA GLY A 271 -17.57 0.97 6.56
C GLY A 271 -18.99 1.55 6.58
N VAL A 272 -19.95 0.79 6.03
CA VAL A 272 -21.38 1.17 6.05
C VAL A 272 -21.96 1.14 7.46
N ALA A 273 -21.52 0.26 8.36
CA ALA A 273 -22.06 0.24 9.71
C ALA A 273 -21.62 1.46 10.54
N GLN A 274 -20.35 1.85 10.44
CA GLN A 274 -19.79 2.90 11.29
C GLN A 274 -20.07 4.33 10.79
N HIS A 275 -20.24 4.55 9.49
CA HIS A 275 -20.41 5.89 8.88
C HIS A 275 -19.44 6.93 9.47
N SER A 276 -18.18 6.55 9.73
CA SER A 276 -17.23 7.45 10.37
C SER A 276 -16.85 8.59 9.43
N ARG A 277 -16.62 9.79 9.99
CA ARG A 277 -16.09 10.93 9.22
C ARG A 277 -14.64 10.72 8.78
N ASP A 278 -13.94 9.75 9.36
CA ASP A 278 -12.60 9.34 8.96
C ASP A 278 -12.62 8.35 7.79
N PHE A 279 -13.08 8.84 6.63
CA PHE A 279 -13.12 8.06 5.41
C PHE A 279 -11.71 7.68 4.92
N ALA A 280 -10.71 8.52 5.16
CA ALA A 280 -9.34 8.27 4.70
C ALA A 280 -8.69 7.07 5.43
N SER A 281 -8.92 6.88 6.73
CA SER A 281 -8.50 5.65 7.42
C SER A 281 -9.27 4.42 6.93
N HIS A 282 -10.56 4.55 6.59
CA HIS A 282 -11.31 3.45 5.97
C HIS A 282 -10.74 3.04 4.61
N LEU A 283 -10.41 4.00 3.75
CA LEU A 283 -9.78 3.76 2.46
C LEU A 283 -8.39 3.11 2.63
N LEU A 284 -7.61 3.54 3.64
CA LEU A 284 -6.34 2.92 3.99
C LEU A 284 -6.53 1.44 4.38
N LEU A 285 -7.53 1.15 5.22
CA LEU A 285 -7.86 -0.21 5.65
C LEU A 285 -8.18 -1.11 4.46
N VAL A 286 -8.96 -0.61 3.48
CA VAL A 286 -9.27 -1.34 2.25
C VAL A 286 -8.00 -1.65 1.46
N LEU A 287 -7.13 -0.65 1.25
CA LEU A 287 -5.90 -0.83 0.46
C LEU A 287 -4.89 -1.77 1.17
N MET A 288 -4.63 -1.56 2.45
CA MET A 288 -3.71 -2.41 3.24
C MET A 288 -4.21 -3.84 3.36
N SER A 289 -5.51 -4.04 3.62
CA SER A 289 -6.09 -5.38 3.72
C SER A 289 -5.98 -6.13 2.39
N ASN A 290 -6.26 -5.47 1.26
CA ASN A 290 -6.06 -6.07 -0.06
C ASN A 290 -4.60 -6.37 -0.35
N LEU A 291 -3.66 -5.55 0.13
CA LEU A 291 -2.23 -5.81 -0.02
C LEU A 291 -1.83 -7.07 0.75
N PHE A 292 -2.26 -7.22 2.01
CA PHE A 292 -1.98 -8.42 2.79
C PHE A 292 -2.61 -9.67 2.19
N LEU A 293 -3.88 -9.59 1.78
CA LEU A 293 -4.57 -10.70 1.10
C LEU A 293 -3.83 -11.10 -0.17
N TYR A 294 -3.34 -10.13 -0.95
CA TYR A 294 -2.63 -10.42 -2.19
C TYR A 294 -1.23 -10.99 -1.95
N THR A 295 -0.52 -10.52 -0.93
CA THR A 295 0.75 -11.10 -0.48
C THR A 295 0.57 -12.52 0.01
N LEU A 296 -0.47 -12.79 0.80
CA LEU A 296 -0.80 -14.13 1.27
C LEU A 296 -1.16 -15.04 0.08
N PHE A 297 -1.99 -14.56 -0.85
CA PHE A 297 -2.30 -15.26 -2.10
C PHE A 297 -1.01 -15.64 -2.85
N TYR A 298 -0.07 -14.70 -2.98
CA TYR A 298 1.20 -14.93 -3.65
C TYR A 298 2.04 -16.02 -2.98
N ILE A 299 2.19 -15.96 -1.65
CA ILE A 299 2.94 -16.94 -0.86
C ILE A 299 2.28 -18.33 -0.97
N VAL A 300 0.97 -18.43 -0.77
CA VAL A 300 0.25 -19.71 -0.86
C VAL A 300 0.37 -20.31 -2.26
N MET A 301 0.18 -19.51 -3.31
CA MET A 301 0.33 -20.00 -4.68
C MET A 301 1.75 -20.48 -4.99
N LYS A 302 2.77 -19.83 -4.42
CA LYS A 302 4.17 -20.28 -4.53
C LYS A 302 4.35 -21.67 -3.90
N LEU A 303 3.79 -21.89 -2.72
CA LEU A 303 3.84 -23.18 -2.02
C LEU A 303 3.03 -24.27 -2.75
N LEU A 304 1.84 -23.96 -3.27
CA LEU A 304 1.02 -24.89 -4.03
C LEU A 304 1.69 -25.35 -5.34
N ASN A 305 2.48 -24.47 -5.97
CA ASN A 305 3.29 -24.82 -7.15
C ASN A 305 4.64 -25.47 -6.79
N ARG A 306 4.86 -25.83 -5.51
CA ARG A 306 6.09 -26.47 -5.01
C ARG A 306 7.36 -25.63 -5.23
N GLU A 307 7.24 -24.31 -5.28
CA GLU A 307 8.39 -23.42 -5.30
C GLU A 307 8.90 -23.20 -3.87
N SER A 308 10.15 -23.57 -3.59
CA SER A 308 10.75 -23.36 -2.26
C SER A 308 11.05 -21.88 -1.99
N ILE A 309 10.80 -21.43 -0.76
CA ILE A 309 11.18 -20.09 -0.31
C ILE A 309 12.48 -20.20 0.50
N ARG A 310 13.44 -19.30 0.26
CA ARG A 310 14.73 -19.31 0.96
C ARG A 310 14.55 -18.90 2.43
N TRP A 311 15.41 -19.42 3.30
CA TRP A 311 15.31 -19.22 4.77
C TRP A 311 15.25 -17.74 5.17
N TYR A 312 16.05 -16.87 4.54
CA TYR A 312 16.07 -15.44 4.88
C TYR A 312 14.79 -14.73 4.45
N SER A 313 14.14 -15.17 3.37
CA SER A 313 12.82 -14.67 2.97
C SER A 313 11.74 -15.12 3.96
N TRP A 314 11.84 -16.32 4.53
CA TRP A 314 10.96 -16.75 5.62
C TRP A 314 11.11 -15.88 6.86
N VAL A 315 12.34 -15.48 7.21
CA VAL A 315 12.59 -14.53 8.31
C VAL A 315 11.89 -13.20 8.02
N PHE A 316 12.03 -12.64 6.80
CA PHE A 316 11.32 -11.41 6.44
C PHE A 316 9.80 -11.56 6.46
N ILE A 317 9.25 -12.69 6.01
CA ILE A 317 7.81 -12.99 6.08
C ILE A 317 7.34 -12.98 7.54
N ALA A 318 8.02 -13.72 8.41
CA ALA A 318 7.65 -13.81 9.83
C ALA A 318 7.72 -12.45 10.52
N LEU A 319 8.81 -11.70 10.33
CA LEU A 319 8.96 -10.36 10.91
C LEU A 319 7.91 -9.39 10.37
N THR A 320 7.60 -9.45 9.07
CA THR A 320 6.58 -8.60 8.44
C THR A 320 5.23 -8.78 9.12
N TYR A 321 4.72 -10.01 9.21
CA TYR A 321 3.39 -10.25 9.77
C TYR A 321 3.33 -10.02 11.28
N SER A 322 4.37 -10.42 12.03
CA SER A 322 4.42 -10.20 13.48
C SER A 322 4.42 -8.72 13.84
N ILE A 323 5.21 -7.91 13.13
CA ILE A 323 5.32 -6.47 13.43
C ILE A 323 4.10 -5.72 12.91
N TRP A 324 3.53 -6.08 11.75
CA TRP A 324 2.27 -5.49 11.29
C TRP A 324 1.11 -5.76 12.25
N PHE A 325 1.02 -6.98 12.79
CA PHE A 325 0.00 -7.32 13.77
C PHE A 325 0.16 -6.49 15.05
N GLY A 326 1.39 -6.37 15.56
CA GLY A 326 1.70 -5.50 16.71
C GLY A 326 1.42 -4.02 16.42
N SER A 327 1.79 -3.53 15.24
CA SER A 327 1.54 -2.15 14.79
C SER A 327 0.04 -1.84 14.73
N SER A 328 -0.78 -2.79 14.24
CA SER A 328 -2.23 -2.61 14.12
C SER A 328 -2.93 -2.37 15.46
N TYR A 329 -2.41 -2.95 16.56
CA TYR A 329 -2.92 -2.67 17.90
C TYR A 329 -2.76 -1.18 18.27
N PHE A 330 -1.56 -0.63 18.05
CA PHE A 330 -1.28 0.77 18.35
C PHE A 330 -1.98 1.75 17.41
N TYR A 331 -2.21 1.35 16.15
CA TYR A 331 -2.98 2.15 15.19
C TYR A 331 -4.44 2.37 15.63
N LEU A 332 -5.03 1.36 16.29
CA LEU A 332 -6.41 1.42 16.78
C LEU A 332 -6.54 2.17 18.12
N ASP A 333 -5.44 2.33 18.86
CA ASP A 333 -5.41 3.07 20.13
C ASP A 333 -5.21 4.58 19.87
N GLN A 334 -6.28 5.24 19.42
CA GLN A 334 -6.27 6.65 19.06
C GLN A 334 -6.27 7.58 20.30
N ASN A 335 -5.24 8.42 20.41
CA ASN A 335 -5.15 9.45 21.45
C ASN A 335 -5.74 10.80 21.00
N THR A 336 -5.85 11.04 19.69
CA THR A 336 -6.42 12.25 19.10
C THR A 336 -7.39 11.90 17.98
N ASN A 337 -8.39 12.75 17.76
CA ASN A 337 -9.38 12.54 16.70
C ASN A 337 -9.84 13.87 16.09
N TRP A 338 -9.38 14.14 14.88
CA TRP A 338 -9.72 15.35 14.11
C TRP A 338 -11.16 15.37 13.57
N ALA A 339 -11.89 14.25 13.62
CA ALA A 339 -13.30 14.19 13.23
C ALA A 339 -14.25 14.76 14.30
N LEU A 340 -13.75 14.90 15.54
CA LEU A 340 -14.47 15.47 16.67
C LEU A 340 -14.10 16.94 16.85
N THR A 341 -14.82 17.64 17.74
CA THR A 341 -14.41 19.01 18.13
C THR A 341 -13.09 18.98 18.92
N PRO A 342 -12.29 20.07 18.94
CA PRO A 342 -11.04 20.11 19.69
C PRO A 342 -11.21 19.74 21.17
N ALA A 343 -12.28 20.22 21.81
CA ALA A 343 -12.60 19.90 23.20
C ALA A 343 -12.89 18.40 23.42
N GLN A 344 -13.62 17.76 22.51
CA GLN A 344 -13.90 16.33 22.57
C GLN A 344 -12.65 15.49 22.31
N SER A 345 -11.84 15.86 21.31
CA SER A 345 -10.56 15.19 21.06
C SER A 345 -9.62 15.29 22.25
N ARG A 346 -9.71 16.35 23.06
CA ARG A 346 -8.85 16.48 24.25
C ARG A 346 -9.18 15.50 25.37
N GLN A 347 -10.39 14.91 25.37
CA GLN A 347 -10.78 13.91 26.36
C GLN A 347 -10.06 12.57 26.16
N SER A 348 -9.58 12.29 24.93
CA SER A 348 -8.82 11.09 24.62
C SER A 348 -7.31 11.24 24.80
N ASN A 349 -6.82 12.44 25.16
CA ASN A 349 -5.40 12.65 25.44
C ASN A 349 -4.92 11.70 26.54
N ARG A 350 -3.73 11.14 26.36
CA ARG A 350 -3.09 10.24 27.33
C ARG A 350 -1.64 10.64 27.58
N GLN A 351 -1.16 10.32 28.77
CA GLN A 351 0.25 10.48 29.12
C GLN A 351 1.13 9.59 28.24
N CYS A 352 2.39 9.99 28.03
CA CYS A 352 3.34 9.20 27.28
C CYS A 352 3.54 7.80 27.87
N SER A 353 3.52 6.77 27.03
CA SER A 353 3.66 5.38 27.45
C SER A 353 5.09 4.88 27.39
N LEU A 354 5.87 5.27 26.37
CA LEU A 354 7.21 4.77 26.12
C LEU A 354 8.26 5.85 26.41
N LEU A 355 9.21 5.52 27.29
CA LEU A 355 10.32 6.40 27.71
C LEU A 355 9.89 7.78 28.23
N GLN A 356 8.62 7.94 28.64
CA GLN A 356 8.03 9.24 29.00
C GLN A 356 8.18 10.30 27.88
N LEU A 357 8.27 9.85 26.63
CA LEU A 357 8.47 10.70 25.45
C LEU A 357 7.52 10.37 24.30
N TYR A 358 7.13 9.10 24.17
CA TYR A 358 6.33 8.61 23.04
C TYR A 358 5.00 8.04 23.50
N ASP A 359 3.95 8.32 22.75
CA ASP A 359 2.62 7.74 22.97
C ASP A 359 2.35 6.52 22.06
N SER A 360 1.13 5.99 22.11
CA SER A 360 0.71 4.86 21.27
C SER A 360 0.86 5.14 19.76
N HIS A 361 0.61 6.37 19.31
CA HIS A 361 0.68 6.76 17.91
C HIS A 361 2.14 6.84 17.43
N ASP A 362 3.05 7.32 18.28
CA ASP A 362 4.49 7.28 18.03
C ASP A 362 5.04 5.85 17.92
N ILE A 363 4.59 4.96 18.82
CA ILE A 363 4.95 3.54 18.77
C ILE A 363 4.45 2.91 17.47
N TRP A 364 3.25 3.30 17.01
CA TRP A 364 2.75 2.89 15.72
C TRP A 364 3.71 3.28 14.60
N HIS A 365 4.19 4.54 14.51
CA HIS A 365 5.17 4.97 13.49
C HIS A 365 6.44 4.12 13.47
N PHE A 366 6.99 3.78 14.65
CA PHE A 366 8.20 2.94 14.73
C PHE A 366 7.94 1.51 14.23
N LEU A 367 6.81 0.93 14.61
CA LEU A 367 6.47 -0.43 14.23
C LEU A 367 6.08 -0.53 12.74
N SER A 368 5.26 0.40 12.24
CA SER A 368 4.82 0.41 10.84
C SER A 368 5.97 0.67 9.88
N SER A 369 6.88 1.61 10.19
CA SER A 369 8.09 1.85 9.37
C SER A 369 8.99 0.62 9.29
N THR A 370 9.16 -0.08 10.42
CA THR A 370 9.89 -1.34 10.51
C THR A 370 9.18 -2.46 9.73
N ALA A 371 7.87 -2.59 9.88
CA ALA A 371 7.06 -3.58 9.18
C ALA A 371 7.09 -3.37 7.66
N MET A 372 7.03 -2.11 7.20
CA MET A 372 7.12 -1.76 5.79
C MET A 372 8.51 -2.08 5.23
N PHE A 373 9.59 -1.78 5.96
CA PHE A 373 10.95 -2.15 5.57
C PHE A 373 11.12 -3.66 5.40
N PHE A 374 10.61 -4.46 6.35
CA PHE A 374 10.64 -5.92 6.20
C PHE A 374 9.73 -6.41 5.08
N SER A 375 8.57 -5.78 4.85
CA SER A 375 7.68 -6.07 3.73
C SER A 375 8.41 -5.86 2.40
N PHE A 376 9.14 -4.76 2.26
CA PHE A 376 9.90 -4.43 1.06
C PHE A 376 11.05 -5.42 0.83
N ASN A 377 11.77 -5.80 1.89
CA ASN A 377 12.82 -6.82 1.81
C ASN A 377 12.25 -8.21 1.47
N MET A 378 11.06 -8.54 1.99
CA MET A 378 10.33 -9.73 1.59
C MET A 378 10.02 -9.67 0.08
N TYR A 379 9.42 -8.60 -0.44
CA TYR A 379 9.12 -8.47 -1.88
C TYR A 379 10.38 -8.46 -2.77
N LEU A 380 11.51 -8.00 -2.24
CA LEU A 380 12.80 -8.02 -2.94
C LEU A 380 13.38 -9.43 -3.06
N THR A 381 13.14 -10.28 -2.06
CA THR A 381 13.84 -11.57 -1.89
C THR A 381 12.99 -12.81 -2.13
N ILE A 382 11.66 -12.70 -2.10
CA ILE A 382 10.72 -13.84 -2.14
C ILE A 382 10.91 -14.75 -3.36
N ASP A 383 11.44 -14.23 -4.47
CA ASP A 383 11.68 -14.98 -5.70
C ASP A 383 13.16 -15.30 -5.97
N ASP A 384 14.05 -15.10 -5.01
CA ASP A 384 15.49 -15.37 -5.17
C ASP A 384 15.80 -16.85 -5.45
N ASN A 385 14.92 -17.76 -5.01
CA ASN A 385 15.01 -19.19 -5.30
C ASN A 385 14.99 -19.47 -6.82
N LEU A 386 14.27 -18.65 -7.60
CA LEU A 386 14.11 -18.80 -9.04
C LEU A 386 15.22 -18.14 -9.86
N SER A 387 16.20 -17.50 -9.23
CA SER A 387 17.22 -16.67 -9.91
C SER A 387 18.06 -17.40 -10.97
N ARG A 388 18.10 -18.74 -10.94
CA ARG A 388 18.80 -19.60 -11.92
C ARG A 388 17.86 -20.46 -12.76
N THR A 389 16.54 -20.32 -12.57
CA THR A 389 15.53 -21.15 -13.23
C THR A 389 15.15 -20.54 -14.59
N PRO A 390 15.12 -21.31 -15.68
CA PRO A 390 14.61 -20.82 -16.96
C PRO A 390 13.15 -20.37 -16.85
N ARG A 391 12.80 -19.24 -17.48
CA ARG A 391 11.43 -18.66 -17.43
C ARG A 391 10.34 -19.60 -17.98
N SER A 392 10.72 -20.60 -18.78
CA SER A 392 9.82 -21.65 -19.28
C SER A 392 9.29 -22.55 -18.17
N ASN A 393 10.03 -22.67 -17.06
CA ASN A 393 9.72 -23.57 -15.95
C ASN A 393 9.07 -22.83 -14.77
N ILE A 394 8.86 -21.52 -14.91
CA ILE A 394 8.24 -20.68 -13.88
C ILE A 394 6.77 -20.52 -14.21
N MET A 395 5.89 -21.03 -13.34
CA MET A 395 4.44 -20.96 -13.53
C MET A 395 3.91 -19.56 -13.21
N VAL A 396 2.90 -19.14 -13.98
CA VAL A 396 2.14 -17.90 -13.76
C VAL A 396 0.89 -18.22 -12.97
N PHE A 397 0.59 -17.43 -11.93
CA PHE A 397 -0.58 -17.57 -11.09
C PHE A 397 -1.18 -16.25 -10.64
#